data_AF-A0A1I8GTK1-F1
#
_entry.id   AF-A0A1I8GTK1-F1
#
_cell.length_a   1.000
_cell.length_b   1.000
_cell.length_c   1.000
_cell.angle_alpha   90.00
_cell.angle_beta   90.00
_cell.angle_gamma   90.00
#
_symmetry.space_group_name_H-M   'P 1'
#
loop_
_entity.id
_entity.type
_entity.pdbx_description
1 polymer ?
#
loop_
_entity_poly.entity_id
_entity_poly.type
_entity_poly.pdbx_seq_one_letter_code
_entity_poly.pdbx_strand_id
1 'polypeptide(L)'
;MHCARRDGFELAASTLDCVITALVPGFAICALNCCIGCRVRGAYRRLLAKSTEARRSCSAPQLLAGADVCNCNEAAVDRMRRSRQVTRMLLCVCLAYLLLNLPNSAAMLFSALLPADASQGWVLRALLARRYAQAVYLLHFSANSAVCACATRRYRTALICAAERIRDSLVILRCCDRPSSQDGDVPSSNRGNCLEHYGGPF
;
A
#
# COMPACT_ATOMS: atom_id res chain seq x y z
N MET A 1 9.71 -43.11 -29.54
CA MET A 1 10.12 -41.84 -28.92
C MET A 1 8.89 -41.03 -28.51
N HIS A 2 8.30 -41.32 -27.34
CA HIS A 2 7.06 -40.66 -26.87
C HIS A 2 7.21 -39.90 -25.54
N CYS A 3 8.44 -39.71 -25.03
CA CYS A 3 8.64 -39.13 -23.69
C CYS A 3 8.52 -37.59 -23.61
N ALA A 4 8.68 -36.83 -24.70
CA ALA A 4 8.77 -35.36 -24.60
C ALA A 4 7.42 -34.61 -24.51
N ARG A 5 6.27 -35.28 -24.75
CA ARG A 5 4.97 -34.59 -24.84
C ARG A 5 4.25 -34.45 -23.49
N ARG A 6 4.67 -35.22 -22.47
CA ARG A 6 4.06 -35.20 -21.14
C ARG A 6 4.54 -34.02 -20.29
N ASP A 7 5.80 -33.63 -20.46
CA ASP A 7 6.45 -32.55 -19.70
C ASP A 7 5.83 -31.17 -19.95
N GLY A 8 5.40 -30.91 -21.19
CA GLY A 8 4.77 -29.62 -21.55
C GLY A 8 3.39 -29.42 -20.91
N PHE A 9 2.60 -30.50 -20.77
CA PHE A 9 1.28 -30.42 -20.16
C PHE A 9 1.37 -30.22 -18.64
N GLU A 10 2.29 -30.94 -17.97
CA GLU A 10 2.52 -30.76 -16.53
C GLU A 10 3.06 -29.36 -16.21
N LEU A 11 3.95 -28.83 -17.05
CA LEU A 11 4.45 -27.46 -16.91
C LEU A 11 3.34 -26.43 -17.10
N ALA A 12 2.47 -26.61 -18.10
CA ALA A 12 1.34 -25.72 -18.34
C ALA A 12 0.32 -25.75 -17.19
N ALA A 13 0.00 -26.94 -16.66
CA ALA A 13 -0.89 -27.11 -15.52
C ALA A 13 -0.32 -26.45 -14.25
N SER A 14 0.96 -26.70 -13.93
CA SER A 14 1.65 -26.06 -12.79
C SER A 14 1.72 -24.53 -12.94
N THR A 15 1.95 -24.04 -14.15
CA THR A 15 1.93 -22.59 -14.44
C THR A 15 0.54 -22.02 -14.24
N LEU A 16 -0.50 -22.72 -14.70
CA LEU A 16 -1.89 -22.33 -14.51
C LEU A 16 -2.25 -22.25 -13.01
N ASP A 17 -1.88 -23.25 -12.23
CA ASP A 17 -2.11 -23.28 -10.79
C ASP A 17 -1.42 -22.10 -10.09
N CYS A 18 -0.18 -21.77 -10.49
CA CYS A 18 0.56 -20.60 -9.99
C CYS A 18 -0.15 -19.28 -10.36
N VAL A 19 -0.67 -19.17 -11.58
CA VAL A 19 -1.44 -18.00 -12.03
C VAL A 19 -2.75 -17.86 -11.27
N ILE A 20 -3.49 -18.96 -11.07
CA ILE A 20 -4.76 -18.99 -10.35
C ILE A 20 -4.52 -18.60 -8.88
N THR A 21 -3.56 -19.23 -8.22
CA THR A 21 -3.24 -18.96 -6.82
C THR A 21 -2.74 -17.52 -6.59
N ALA A 22 -2.08 -16.90 -7.56
CA ALA A 22 -1.69 -15.49 -7.49
C ALA A 22 -2.86 -14.53 -7.78
N LEU A 23 -3.67 -14.79 -8.80
CA LEU A 23 -4.69 -13.83 -9.27
C LEU A 23 -6.01 -13.92 -8.49
N VAL A 24 -6.46 -15.12 -8.12
CA VAL A 24 -7.76 -15.32 -7.45
C VAL A 24 -7.86 -14.54 -6.14
N PRO A 25 -6.86 -14.53 -5.24
CA PRO A 25 -6.91 -13.71 -4.04
C PRO A 25 -7.02 -12.21 -4.37
N GLY A 26 -6.26 -11.73 -5.36
CA GLY A 26 -6.31 -10.33 -5.80
C GLY A 26 -7.70 -9.92 -6.28
N PHE A 27 -8.32 -10.74 -7.14
CA PHE A 27 -9.68 -10.49 -7.64
C PHE A 27 -10.73 -10.59 -6.54
N ALA A 28 -10.65 -11.60 -5.67
CA ALA A 28 -11.58 -11.78 -4.56
C ALA A 28 -11.56 -10.57 -3.62
N ILE A 29 -10.37 -10.10 -3.24
CA ILE A 29 -10.24 -8.92 -2.37
C ILE A 29 -10.74 -7.67 -3.11
N CYS A 30 -10.41 -7.48 -4.38
CA CYS A 30 -10.94 -6.35 -5.17
C CYS A 30 -12.48 -6.35 -5.22
N ALA A 31 -13.08 -7.50 -5.50
CA ALA A 31 -14.54 -7.66 -5.56
C ALA A 31 -15.18 -7.36 -4.20
N LEU A 32 -14.65 -7.94 -3.11
CA LEU A 32 -15.14 -7.68 -1.75
C LEU A 32 -15.03 -6.20 -1.38
N ASN A 33 -13.92 -5.54 -1.68
CA ASN A 33 -13.75 -4.11 -1.38
C ASN A 33 -14.66 -3.23 -2.22
N CYS A 34 -14.89 -3.59 -3.49
CA CYS A 34 -15.88 -2.92 -4.33
C CYS A 34 -17.29 -3.05 -3.73
N CYS A 35 -17.69 -4.26 -3.33
CA CYS A 35 -18.97 -4.53 -2.67
C CYS A 35 -19.15 -3.73 -1.38
N ILE A 36 -18.13 -3.71 -0.51
CA ILE A 36 -18.12 -2.92 0.73
C ILE A 36 -18.24 -1.44 0.40
N GLY A 37 -17.44 -0.94 -0.56
CA GLY A 37 -17.47 0.46 -0.98
C GLY A 37 -18.84 0.89 -1.51
N CYS A 38 -19.50 0.05 -2.31
CA CYS A 38 -20.85 0.26 -2.81
C CYS A 38 -21.88 0.32 -1.67
N ARG A 39 -21.82 -0.61 -0.71
CA ARG A 39 -22.71 -0.62 0.47
C ARG A 39 -22.50 0.61 1.36
N VAL A 40 -21.25 0.96 1.66
CA VAL A 40 -20.91 2.14 2.46
C VAL A 40 -21.37 3.43 1.78
N ARG A 41 -21.20 3.54 0.45
CA ARG A 41 -21.68 4.68 -0.33
C ARG A 41 -23.20 4.81 -0.27
N GLY A 42 -23.91 3.68 -0.35
CA GLY A 42 -25.37 3.63 -0.21
C GLY A 42 -25.82 4.08 1.18
N ALA A 43 -25.23 3.53 2.24
CA ALA A 43 -25.55 3.89 3.63
C ALA A 43 -25.27 5.38 3.92
N TYR A 44 -24.12 5.89 3.47
CA TYR A 44 -23.75 7.29 3.62
C TYR A 44 -24.73 8.24 2.93
N ARG A 45 -25.16 7.92 1.70
CA ARG A 45 -26.17 8.70 0.98
C ARG A 45 -27.52 8.73 1.72
N ARG A 46 -27.93 7.60 2.32
CA ARG A 46 -29.18 7.54 3.11
C ARG A 46 -29.09 8.38 4.39
N LEU A 47 -27.95 8.35 5.07
CA LEU A 47 -27.74 9.19 6.27
C LEU A 47 -27.74 10.69 5.93
N LEU A 48 -27.09 11.07 4.82
CA LEU A 48 -27.13 12.45 4.35
C LEU A 48 -28.54 12.90 3.96
N ALA A 49 -29.31 12.05 3.29
CA ALA A 49 -30.70 12.36 2.94
C ALA A 49 -31.54 12.61 4.20
N LYS A 50 -31.44 11.73 5.21
CA LYS A 50 -32.14 11.89 6.50
C LYS A 50 -31.72 13.15 7.25
N SER A 51 -30.43 13.50 7.26
CA SER A 51 -29.97 14.72 7.93
C SER A 51 -30.46 15.98 7.20
N THR A 52 -30.51 15.98 5.87
CA THR A 52 -31.08 17.10 5.11
C THR A 52 -32.58 17.26 5.32
N GLU A 53 -33.31 16.16 5.48
CA GLU A 53 -34.75 16.18 5.75
C GLU A 53 -35.06 16.67 7.16
N ALA A 54 -34.35 16.14 8.18
CA ALA A 54 -34.45 16.63 9.55
C ALA A 54 -34.15 18.14 9.66
N ARG A 55 -33.16 18.64 8.89
CA ARG A 55 -32.80 20.06 8.86
C ARG A 55 -33.85 20.95 8.18
N ARG A 56 -34.65 20.40 7.25
CA ARG A 56 -35.76 21.12 6.61
C ARG A 56 -37.02 21.13 7.49
N SER A 57 -37.25 20.08 8.28
CA SER A 57 -38.37 20.01 9.22
C SER A 57 -38.14 20.81 10.51
N CYS A 58 -36.88 21.01 10.92
CA CYS A 58 -36.51 21.83 12.07
C CYS A 58 -36.30 23.30 11.68
N SER A 59 -37.37 23.98 11.26
CA SER A 59 -37.44 25.45 11.16
C SER A 59 -37.95 26.10 12.46
N ALA A 60 -37.92 25.41 13.60
CA ALA A 60 -38.30 25.93 14.91
C ALA A 60 -37.31 25.51 16.03
N PRO A 61 -37.11 26.35 17.07
CA PRO A 61 -35.99 26.23 17.99
C PRO A 61 -36.26 25.19 19.09
N GLN A 62 -35.83 23.94 18.88
CA GLN A 62 -35.66 22.96 19.96
C GLN A 62 -34.17 22.66 20.17
N LEU A 63 -33.54 23.52 20.97
CA LEU A 63 -32.09 23.67 21.07
C LEU A 63 -31.39 22.70 22.03
N LEU A 64 -32.12 21.94 22.87
CA LEU A 64 -31.50 21.03 23.86
C LEU A 64 -31.59 19.54 23.50
N ALA A 65 -32.71 19.03 22.97
CA ALA A 65 -32.83 17.61 22.60
C ALA A 65 -32.12 17.28 21.26
N GLY A 66 -31.86 18.28 20.42
CA GLY A 66 -31.17 18.12 19.14
C GLY A 66 -29.64 17.96 19.25
N ALA A 67 -29.03 18.37 20.36
CA ALA A 67 -27.58 18.33 20.54
C ALA A 67 -27.05 16.90 20.65
N ASP A 68 -27.72 16.02 21.40
CA ASP A 68 -27.33 14.61 21.55
C ASP A 68 -27.54 13.80 20.26
N VAL A 69 -28.63 14.06 19.53
CA VAL A 69 -28.91 13.40 18.24
C VAL A 69 -27.93 13.84 17.14
N CYS A 70 -27.49 15.11 17.16
CA CYS A 70 -26.43 15.59 16.27
C CYS A 70 -25.08 14.91 16.55
N ASN A 71 -24.71 14.77 17.83
CA ASN A 71 -23.42 14.21 18.23
C ASN A 71 -23.30 12.71 17.87
N CYS A 72 -24.38 11.94 18.01
CA CYS A 72 -24.42 10.54 17.57
C CYS A 72 -24.28 10.37 16.05
N ASN A 73 -24.87 11.28 15.26
CA ASN A 73 -24.76 11.26 13.80
C ASN A 73 -23.35 11.62 13.32
N GLU A 74 -22.67 12.57 13.96
CA GLU A 74 -21.29 12.92 13.65
C GLU A 74 -20.34 11.75 13.94
N ALA A 75 -20.47 11.09 15.09
CA ALA A 75 -19.67 9.91 15.42
C ALA A 75 -19.88 8.76 14.42
N ALA A 76 -21.11 8.53 13.95
CA ALA A 76 -21.41 7.53 12.93
C ALA A 76 -20.80 7.89 11.56
N VAL A 77 -20.89 9.17 11.17
CA VAL A 77 -20.27 9.70 9.94
C VAL A 77 -18.75 9.55 9.98
N ASP A 78 -18.11 9.81 11.11
CA ASP A 78 -16.66 9.67 11.27
C ASP A 78 -16.20 8.22 11.18
N ARG A 79 -16.95 7.28 11.78
CA ARG A 79 -16.68 5.84 11.60
C ARG A 79 -16.79 5.44 10.12
N MET A 80 -17.79 5.95 9.40
CA MET A 80 -17.94 5.68 7.97
C MET A 80 -16.81 6.30 7.13
N ARG A 81 -16.34 7.51 7.47
CA ARG A 81 -15.19 8.15 6.80
C ARG A 81 -13.92 7.31 6.97
N ARG A 82 -13.65 6.84 8.19
CA ARG A 82 -12.51 5.96 8.49
C ARG A 82 -12.62 4.64 7.71
N SER A 83 -13.78 3.98 7.75
CA SER A 83 -14.03 2.75 7.00
C SER A 83 -13.79 2.95 5.49
N ARG A 84 -14.31 4.03 4.92
CA ARG A 84 -14.11 4.37 3.50
C ARG A 84 -12.65 4.62 3.14
N GLN A 85 -11.90 5.28 4.02
CA GLN A 85 -10.47 5.51 3.80
C GLN A 85 -9.70 4.18 3.76
N VAL A 86 -9.99 3.26 4.69
CA VAL A 86 -9.37 1.93 4.72
C VAL A 86 -9.77 1.12 3.49
N THR A 87 -11.04 1.10 3.10
CA THR A 87 -11.49 0.38 1.89
C THR A 87 -10.83 0.93 0.62
N ARG A 88 -10.70 2.26 0.49
CA ARG A 88 -10.02 2.89 -0.66
C ARG A 88 -8.54 2.53 -0.69
N MET A 89 -7.88 2.54 0.47
CA MET A 89 -6.50 2.10 0.61
C MET A 89 -6.33 0.64 0.16
N LEU A 90 -7.16 -0.26 0.69
CA LEU A 90 -7.06 -1.68 0.39
C LEU A 90 -7.33 -1.95 -1.10
N LEU A 91 -8.29 -1.23 -1.69
CA LEU A 91 -8.57 -1.31 -3.12
C LEU A 91 -7.38 -0.84 -3.96
N CYS A 92 -6.70 0.24 -3.58
CA CYS A 92 -5.47 0.67 -4.24
C CYS A 92 -4.35 -0.38 -4.12
N VAL A 93 -4.16 -1.00 -2.95
CA VAL A 93 -3.19 -2.10 -2.77
C VAL A 93 -3.52 -3.26 -3.71
N CYS A 94 -4.78 -3.70 -3.74
CA CYS A 94 -5.20 -4.82 -4.59
C CYS A 94 -5.07 -4.51 -6.07
N LEU A 95 -5.38 -3.27 -6.49
CA LEU A 95 -5.26 -2.85 -7.87
C LEU A 95 -3.78 -2.78 -8.29
N ALA A 96 -2.91 -2.26 -7.42
CA ALA A 96 -1.47 -2.26 -7.65
C ALA A 96 -0.91 -3.70 -7.71
N TYR A 97 -1.33 -4.56 -6.79
CA TYR A 97 -0.96 -5.98 -6.79
C TYR A 97 -1.36 -6.66 -8.10
N LEU A 98 -2.60 -6.47 -8.55
CA LEU A 98 -3.08 -7.04 -9.81
C LEU A 98 -2.30 -6.47 -11.00
N LEU A 99 -2.14 -5.15 -11.10
CA LEU A 99 -1.43 -4.52 -12.22
C LEU A 99 0.04 -4.94 -12.32
N LEU A 100 0.70 -5.21 -11.18
CA LEU A 100 2.10 -5.63 -11.15
C LEU A 100 2.27 -7.14 -11.34
N ASN A 101 1.30 -7.97 -10.92
CA ASN A 101 1.34 -9.42 -11.08
C ASN A 101 0.80 -9.91 -12.42
N LEU A 102 -0.22 -9.25 -12.97
CA LEU A 102 -0.89 -9.67 -14.21
C LEU A 102 0.09 -9.81 -15.39
N PRO A 103 1.07 -8.89 -15.61
CA PRO A 103 2.04 -9.04 -16.68
C PRO A 103 2.90 -10.29 -16.53
N ASN A 104 3.28 -10.65 -15.29
CA ASN A 104 4.10 -11.82 -15.02
C ASN A 104 3.31 -13.11 -15.24
N SER A 105 2.08 -13.17 -14.74
CA SER A 105 1.17 -14.28 -14.98
C SER A 105 0.87 -14.46 -16.47
N ALA A 106 0.61 -13.37 -17.20
CA ALA A 106 0.34 -13.39 -18.64
C ALA A 106 1.57 -13.84 -19.45
N ALA A 107 2.77 -13.36 -19.11
CA ALA A 107 4.02 -13.75 -19.79
C ALA A 107 4.37 -15.24 -19.58
N MET A 108 4.13 -15.77 -18.37
CA MET A 108 4.31 -17.20 -18.09
C MET A 108 3.31 -18.06 -18.86
N LEU A 109 2.03 -17.68 -18.85
CA LEU A 109 0.99 -18.39 -19.61
C LEU A 109 1.27 -18.34 -21.12
N PHE A 110 1.66 -17.18 -21.64
CA PHE A 110 2.03 -17.04 -23.06
C PHE A 110 3.19 -17.94 -23.43
N SER A 111 4.23 -17.99 -22.58
CA SER A 111 5.40 -18.86 -22.75
C SER A 111 5.04 -20.35 -22.72
N ALA A 112 4.09 -20.76 -21.88
CA ALA A 112 3.61 -22.15 -21.80
C ALA A 112 2.75 -22.57 -23.00
N LEU A 113 2.07 -21.62 -23.64
CA LEU A 113 1.21 -21.85 -24.81
C LEU A 113 1.95 -21.76 -26.15
N LEU A 114 3.24 -21.39 -26.14
CA LEU A 114 4.03 -21.32 -27.36
C LEU A 114 4.22 -22.71 -27.97
N PRO A 115 3.91 -22.90 -29.26
CA PRO A 115 4.11 -24.19 -29.92
C PRO A 115 5.59 -24.52 -30.01
N ALA A 116 5.92 -25.82 -30.00
CA ALA A 116 7.31 -26.30 -30.09
C ALA A 116 8.01 -25.83 -31.38
N ASP A 117 7.24 -25.63 -32.45
CA ASP A 117 7.73 -25.20 -33.77
C ASP A 117 7.75 -23.67 -33.91
N ALA A 118 7.63 -22.92 -32.81
CA ALA A 118 7.64 -21.46 -32.84
C ALA A 118 8.96 -20.91 -33.41
N SER A 119 8.87 -19.87 -34.24
CA SER A 119 10.07 -19.25 -34.80
C SER A 119 10.94 -18.63 -33.69
N GLN A 120 12.25 -18.61 -33.91
CA GLN A 120 13.24 -18.09 -32.96
C GLN A 120 12.92 -16.65 -32.49
N GLY A 121 12.31 -15.84 -33.37
CA GLY A 121 11.87 -14.49 -33.03
C GLY A 121 10.75 -14.44 -31.98
N TRP A 122 9.79 -15.37 -32.03
CA TRP A 122 8.72 -15.46 -31.03
C TRP A 122 9.24 -15.92 -29.67
N VAL A 123 10.15 -16.89 -29.66
CA VAL A 123 10.82 -17.36 -28.43
C VAL A 123 11.58 -16.22 -27.77
N LEU A 124 12.36 -15.43 -28.53
CA LEU A 124 13.08 -14.28 -27.99
C LEU A 124 12.15 -13.22 -27.38
N ARG A 125 11.04 -12.90 -28.07
CA ARG A 125 10.03 -11.95 -27.56
C ARG A 125 9.38 -12.45 -26.26
N ALA A 126 9.08 -13.75 -26.17
CA ALA A 126 8.52 -14.34 -24.96
C ALA A 126 9.49 -14.27 -23.78
N LEU A 127 10.79 -14.54 -24.02
CA LEU A 127 11.83 -14.43 -23.00
C LEU A 127 12.02 -12.98 -22.53
N LEU A 128 12.04 -12.02 -23.45
CA LEU A 128 12.09 -10.59 -23.14
C LEU A 128 10.88 -10.14 -22.30
N ALA A 129 9.68 -10.54 -22.72
CA ALA A 129 8.45 -10.24 -21.99
C ALA A 129 8.49 -10.81 -20.57
N ARG A 130 8.99 -12.04 -20.40
CA ARG A 130 9.14 -12.68 -19.09
C ARG A 130 10.16 -11.96 -18.20
N ARG A 131 11.30 -11.53 -18.75
CA ARG A 131 12.30 -10.75 -18.01
C ARG A 131 11.77 -9.39 -17.58
N TYR A 132 11.05 -8.71 -18.46
CA TYR A 132 10.39 -7.44 -18.14
C TYR A 132 9.35 -7.63 -17.03
N ALA A 133 8.51 -8.65 -17.15
CA ALA A 133 7.47 -8.93 -16.17
C ALA A 133 8.03 -9.34 -14.80
N GLN A 134 9.15 -10.07 -14.75
CA GLN A 134 9.87 -10.36 -13.51
C GLN A 134 10.44 -9.09 -12.86
N ALA A 135 10.98 -8.14 -13.64
CA ALA A 135 11.46 -6.88 -13.10
C ALA A 135 10.30 -6.05 -12.50
N VAL A 136 9.15 -6.02 -13.17
CA VAL A 136 7.92 -5.39 -12.67
C VAL A 136 7.42 -6.08 -11.40
N TYR A 137 7.48 -7.41 -11.34
CA TYR A 137 7.15 -8.18 -10.13
C TYR A 137 8.09 -7.84 -8.96
N LEU A 138 9.39 -7.68 -9.19
CA LEU A 138 10.30 -7.26 -8.11
C LEU A 138 10.01 -5.83 -7.64
N LEU A 139 9.56 -4.95 -8.53
CA LEU A 139 9.11 -3.60 -8.17
C LEU A 139 7.88 -3.62 -7.24
N HIS A 140 7.09 -4.69 -7.22
CA HIS A 140 5.99 -4.86 -6.29
C HIS A 140 6.43 -4.77 -4.81
N PHE A 141 7.63 -5.24 -4.48
CA PHE A 141 8.15 -5.12 -3.10
C PHE A 141 8.27 -3.67 -2.65
N SER A 142 8.71 -2.76 -3.53
CA SER A 142 8.78 -1.33 -3.20
C SER A 142 7.41 -0.66 -3.29
N ALA A 143 6.52 -1.15 -4.17
CA ALA A 143 5.15 -0.66 -4.27
C ALA A 143 4.36 -0.87 -2.97
N ASN A 144 4.56 -1.99 -2.26
CA ASN A 144 3.92 -2.21 -0.94
C ASN A 144 4.29 -1.10 0.06
N SER A 145 5.57 -0.76 0.14
CA SER A 145 6.07 0.33 1.00
C SER A 145 5.52 1.69 0.58
N ALA A 146 5.46 1.96 -0.73
CA ALA A 146 4.91 3.20 -1.28
C ALA A 146 3.41 3.34 -1.00
N VAL A 147 2.64 2.25 -1.13
CA VAL A 147 1.20 2.26 -0.83
C VAL A 147 0.96 2.43 0.66
N CYS A 148 1.73 1.76 1.53
CA CYS A 148 1.68 1.97 2.99
C CYS A 148 1.96 3.43 3.36
N ALA A 149 2.94 4.05 2.72
CA ALA A 149 3.25 5.48 2.88
C ALA A 149 2.11 6.38 2.37
N CYS A 150 1.55 6.09 1.21
CA CYS A 150 0.46 6.88 0.67
C CYS A 150 -0.83 6.75 1.48
N ALA A 151 -1.08 5.60 2.09
CA ALA A 151 -2.39 5.30 2.64
C ALA A 151 -2.52 5.57 4.14
N THR A 152 -1.44 5.43 4.90
CA THR A 152 -1.48 5.56 6.36
C THR A 152 -0.83 6.85 6.81
N ARG A 153 -1.62 7.78 7.35
CA ARG A 153 -1.08 9.04 7.91
C ARG A 153 -0.03 8.77 9.00
N ARG A 154 -0.25 7.73 9.81
CA ARG A 154 0.70 7.26 10.84
C ARG A 154 2.04 6.81 10.24
N TYR A 155 2.02 6.10 9.12
CA TYR A 155 3.24 5.66 8.44
C TYR A 155 4.00 6.85 7.85
N ARG A 156 3.30 7.85 7.29
CA ARG A 156 3.96 9.09 6.83
C ARG A 156 4.68 9.81 7.96
N THR A 157 4.01 9.98 9.11
CA THR A 157 4.63 10.62 10.28
C THR A 157 5.86 9.83 10.75
N ALA A 158 5.75 8.51 10.87
CA ALA A 158 6.90 7.68 11.25
C ALA A 158 8.06 7.77 10.26
N LEU A 159 7.76 7.83 8.95
CA LEU A 159 8.78 7.91 7.90
C LEU A 159 9.47 9.27 7.86
N ILE A 160 8.74 10.36 8.14
CA ILE A 160 9.32 11.69 8.34
C ILE A 160 10.25 11.69 9.55
N CYS A 161 9.79 11.18 10.71
CA CYS A 161 10.61 11.09 11.91
C CYS A 161 11.88 10.22 11.71
N ALA A 162 11.76 9.12 10.94
CA ALA A 162 12.90 8.29 10.60
C ALA A 162 13.88 9.01 9.67
N ALA A 163 13.39 9.74 8.67
CA ALA A 163 14.22 10.52 7.75
C ALA A 163 14.97 11.65 8.48
N GLU A 164 14.32 12.31 9.44
CA GLU A 164 14.96 13.31 10.30
C GLU A 164 16.10 12.68 11.13
N ARG A 165 15.86 11.53 11.76
CA ARG A 165 16.92 10.82 12.52
C ARG A 165 18.11 10.41 11.66
N ILE A 166 17.88 9.94 10.44
CA ILE A 166 18.95 9.56 9.51
C ILE A 166 19.74 10.80 9.08
N ARG A 167 19.05 11.90 8.77
CA ARG A 167 19.70 13.18 8.43
C ARG A 167 20.57 13.66 9.58
N ASP A 168 20.08 13.63 10.81
CA ASP A 168 20.82 14.09 11.98
C ASP A 168 22.04 13.20 12.24
N SER A 169 21.90 11.88 12.02
CA SER A 169 23.03 10.93 12.12
C SER A 169 24.09 11.17 11.03
N LEU A 170 23.68 11.47 9.80
CA LEU A 170 24.59 11.81 8.70
C LEU A 170 25.30 13.15 8.93
N VAL A 171 24.63 14.12 9.56
CA VAL A 171 25.24 15.40 9.94
C VAL A 171 26.29 15.19 11.03
N ILE A 172 26.01 14.37 12.06
CA ILE A 172 26.98 14.02 13.12
C ILE A 172 28.21 13.32 12.52
N LEU A 173 28.01 12.34 11.62
CA LEU A 173 29.11 11.69 10.91
C LEU A 173 29.96 12.69 10.10
N ARG A 174 29.33 13.64 9.40
CA ARG A 174 30.05 14.72 8.69
C ARG A 174 30.84 15.65 9.62
N CYS A 175 30.37 15.86 10.84
CA CYS A 175 31.09 16.65 11.84
C CYS A 175 32.28 15.90 12.44
N CYS A 176 32.19 14.56 12.57
CA CYS A 176 33.28 13.71 13.04
C CYS A 176 34.37 13.47 11.99
N ASP A 177 34.04 13.47 10.70
CA ASP A 177 35.01 13.32 9.59
C ASP A 177 35.78 14.59 9.23
N ARG A 178 35.59 15.69 9.96
CA ARG A 178 36.39 16.91 9.78
C ARG A 178 37.71 16.74 10.54
N PRO A 179 38.86 16.55 9.87
CA PRO A 179 40.14 16.47 10.56
C PRO A 179 40.37 17.78 11.31
N SER A 180 40.67 17.65 12.60
CA SER A 180 41.07 18.75 13.48
C SER A 180 42.42 19.28 13.05
N SER A 181 42.44 20.05 11.97
CA SER A 181 43.59 20.87 11.58
C SER A 181 43.53 22.19 12.35
N GLN A 182 43.86 22.16 13.64
CA GLN A 182 44.55 23.26 14.34
C GLN A 182 44.92 22.83 15.76
N ASP A 183 46.24 22.67 15.97
CA ASP A 183 46.91 22.77 17.26
C ASP A 183 46.54 24.09 17.96
N GLY A 184 46.36 24.05 19.29
CA GLY A 184 46.32 25.24 20.15
C GLY A 184 45.38 25.14 21.36
N ASP A 185 45.92 24.65 22.48
CA ASP A 185 45.62 24.97 23.90
C ASP A 185 44.16 25.13 24.43
N VAL A 186 43.77 24.10 25.20
CA VAL A 186 42.93 23.98 26.43
C VAL A 186 42.57 25.34 27.13
N PRO A 187 41.34 25.57 27.70
CA PRO A 187 40.77 24.73 28.74
C PRO A 187 39.26 24.46 28.81
N SER A 188 39.00 23.27 29.37
CA SER A 188 37.85 22.80 30.16
C SER A 188 36.80 23.85 30.57
N SER A 189 35.57 23.71 30.07
CA SER A 189 34.36 24.09 30.82
C SER A 189 33.10 23.42 30.27
N ASN A 190 32.35 22.79 31.19
CA ASN A 190 30.96 22.34 31.08
C ASN A 190 30.56 21.30 30.02
N ARG A 191 30.78 20.02 30.37
CA ARG A 191 29.84 18.94 29.99
C ARG A 191 28.52 19.13 30.75
N GLY A 192 27.62 19.91 30.16
CA GLY A 192 26.21 20.00 30.57
C GLY A 192 25.38 18.94 29.86
N ASN A 193 24.84 18.00 30.66
CA ASN A 193 23.77 17.04 30.40
C ASN A 193 22.89 17.27 29.15
N CYS A 194 22.97 16.36 28.18
CA CYS A 194 21.96 16.18 27.12
C CYS A 194 21.65 14.68 26.90
N LEU A 195 21.57 13.90 27.99
CA LEU A 195 21.31 12.46 27.94
C LEU A 195 20.25 12.01 28.96
N GLU A 196 19.26 12.83 29.26
CA GLU A 196 18.08 12.37 30.00
C GLU A 196 16.82 13.09 29.52
N HIS A 197 16.11 12.47 28.58
CA HIS A 197 14.64 12.37 28.59
C HIS A 197 14.15 11.78 27.26
N TYR A 198 13.98 10.47 27.19
CA TYR A 198 12.89 9.84 26.44
C TYR A 198 12.58 8.48 27.07
N GLY A 199 12.10 8.53 28.33
CA GLY A 199 11.27 7.48 28.88
C GLY A 199 9.89 7.55 28.24
N GLY A 200 9.39 6.41 27.74
CA GLY A 200 8.03 6.25 27.24
C GLY A 200 6.97 6.43 28.34
N PRO A 201 5.69 6.28 27.96
CA PRO A 201 5.15 4.94 28.01
C PRO A 201 4.36 4.52 26.76
N PHE A 202 4.58 3.26 26.38
CA PHE A 202 3.54 2.41 25.81
C PHE A 202 2.73 1.79 26.95
#